data_AF-A0A6J7TK66-F1
#
_entry.id   AF-A0A6J7TK66-F1
#
_cell.length_a   1.000
_cell.length_b   1.000
_cell.length_c   1.000
_cell.angle_alpha   90.00
_cell.angle_beta   90.00
_cell.angle_gamma   90.00
#
_symmetry.space_group_name_H-M   'P 1'
#
loop_
_entity.id
_entity.type
_entity.pdbx_description
1 polymer ?
#
loop_
_entity_poly.entity_id
_entity_poly.type
_entity_poly.pdbx_seq_one_letter_code
_entity_poly.pdbx_strand_id
1 'polypeptide(L)'
;MGSSLQDRSVVITRSITQNESLRRLLEARGARVVEVPLIAIAEPDDEGRERDEVLQRFEEFDWLVVTSPNGADCVAPFLVAAHAAGDAQRSPHIAAVGDATARTLGVAVTITAEPARAEVLAENFPQGTGTVLLVQGNLADDALADAMTAKGWTVTRVVAYRTVQLRPTKEMMLPAMSADVLLLASGSAATAWFDAFGTTTPPFVVAIGPSTAKVALALGIDVSDVAPEQTLESMIQAAERVVATL
;
A
#
# COMPACT_ATOMS: atom_id res chain seq x y z
N MET A 1 -8.38 29.64 9.34
CA MET A 1 -7.44 29.16 10.36
C MET A 1 -6.36 28.41 9.61
N GLY A 2 -5.07 28.68 9.87
CA GLY A 2 -3.98 27.94 9.21
C GLY A 2 -3.97 26.48 9.64
N SER A 3 -3.44 25.57 8.80
CA SER A 3 -3.20 24.18 9.20
C SER A 3 -2.22 24.13 10.37
N SER A 4 -2.38 23.16 11.27
CA SER A 4 -1.44 22.92 12.38
C SER A 4 -0.06 22.42 11.91
N LEU A 5 0.06 22.05 10.63
CA LEU A 5 1.33 21.71 9.98
C LEU A 5 2.12 22.94 9.47
N GLN A 6 1.60 24.16 9.61
CA GLN A 6 2.31 25.36 9.20
C GLN A 6 3.70 25.43 9.85
N ASP A 7 4.74 25.56 9.02
CA ASP A 7 6.17 25.62 9.38
C ASP A 7 6.74 24.35 10.02
N ARG A 8 5.93 23.28 10.12
CA ARG A 8 6.33 21.96 10.63
C ARG A 8 7.06 21.15 9.57
N SER A 9 8.03 20.38 10.00
CA SER A 9 8.81 19.50 9.15
C SER A 9 8.26 18.07 9.22
N VAL A 10 7.94 17.49 8.06
CA VAL A 10 7.27 16.19 7.95
C VAL A 10 8.09 15.26 7.07
N VAL A 11 8.48 14.12 7.63
CA VAL A 11 9.22 13.07 6.93
C VAL A 11 8.26 12.15 6.19
N ILE A 12 8.57 11.90 4.92
CA ILE A 12 7.88 10.90 4.10
C ILE A 12 8.87 9.87 3.57
N THR A 13 8.46 8.60 3.60
CA THR A 13 9.37 7.44 3.42
C THR A 13 9.07 6.56 2.22
N ARG A 14 8.01 6.87 1.45
CA ARG A 14 7.58 6.09 0.28
C ARG A 14 8.56 6.24 -0.87
N SER A 15 8.35 5.48 -1.95
CA SER A 15 9.15 5.62 -3.17
C SER A 15 9.05 7.03 -3.74
N ILE A 16 10.11 7.47 -4.43
CA ILE A 16 10.20 8.81 -5.04
C ILE A 16 8.97 9.09 -5.92
N THR A 17 8.61 8.14 -6.77
CA THR A 17 7.47 8.25 -7.70
C THR A 17 6.12 8.39 -7.01
N GLN A 18 6.00 7.95 -5.75
CA GLN A 18 4.77 7.99 -4.99
C GLN A 18 4.69 9.16 -4.01
N ASN A 19 5.82 9.84 -3.76
CA ASN A 19 5.88 10.96 -2.81
C ASN A 19 5.32 12.26 -3.37
N GLU A 20 5.28 12.47 -4.68
CA GLU A 20 4.88 13.75 -5.27
C GLU A 20 3.48 14.22 -4.82
N SER A 21 2.48 13.33 -4.83
CA SER A 21 1.13 13.67 -4.40
C SER A 21 1.05 13.98 -2.91
N LEU A 22 1.71 13.17 -2.07
CA LEU A 22 1.76 13.38 -0.62
C LEU A 22 2.51 14.67 -0.27
N ARG A 23 3.64 14.92 -0.93
CA ARG A 23 4.43 16.16 -0.81
C ARG A 23 3.57 17.38 -1.11
N ARG A 24 2.87 17.39 -2.25
CA ARG A 24 1.98 18.51 -2.63
C ARG A 24 0.89 18.76 -1.59
N LEU A 25 0.28 17.70 -1.06
CA LEU A 25 -0.76 17.81 -0.03
C LEU A 25 -0.21 18.39 1.29
N LEU A 26 1.02 18.04 1.67
CA LEU A 26 1.70 18.56 2.86
C LEU A 26 2.14 20.02 2.67
N GLU A 27 2.76 20.35 1.53
CA GLU A 27 3.21 21.71 1.20
C GLU A 27 2.02 22.68 1.09
N ALA A 28 0.88 22.23 0.55
CA ALA A 28 -0.36 23.00 0.53
C ALA A 28 -0.91 23.34 1.93
N ARG A 29 -0.45 22.63 2.96
CA ARG A 29 -0.76 22.88 4.39
C ARG A 29 0.35 23.65 5.12
N GLY A 30 1.36 24.13 4.39
CA GLY A 30 2.47 24.89 4.96
C GLY A 30 3.56 24.05 5.61
N ALA A 31 3.54 22.73 5.43
CA ALA A 31 4.59 21.84 5.94
C ALA A 31 5.86 21.91 5.07
N ARG A 32 7.03 21.81 5.71
CA ARG A 32 8.31 21.51 5.05
C ARG A 32 8.49 20.01 4.93
N VAL A 33 8.50 19.50 3.70
CA VAL A 33 8.63 18.05 3.45
C VAL A 33 10.10 17.62 3.47
N VAL A 34 10.42 16.63 4.29
CA VAL A 34 11.72 15.95 4.32
C VAL A 34 11.56 14.59 3.63
N GLU A 35 11.99 14.50 2.38
CA GLU A 35 11.90 13.25 1.64
C GLU A 35 13.04 12.30 2.01
N VAL A 36 12.67 11.11 2.48
CA VAL A 36 13.60 10.04 2.83
C VAL A 36 13.09 8.75 2.22
N PRO A 37 13.20 8.54 0.89
CA PRO A 37 12.72 7.30 0.29
C PRO A 37 13.45 6.09 0.86
N LEU A 38 12.72 5.26 1.60
CA LEU A 38 13.26 4.05 2.25
C LEU A 38 12.83 2.77 1.57
N ILE A 39 11.92 2.88 0.60
CA ILE A 39 11.52 1.77 -0.26
C ILE A 39 11.47 2.21 -1.72
N ALA A 40 11.69 1.26 -2.63
CA ALA A 40 11.39 1.36 -4.04
C ALA A 40 10.42 0.25 -4.44
N ILE A 41 9.58 0.55 -5.44
CA ILE A 41 8.79 -0.46 -6.14
C ILE A 41 9.58 -0.82 -7.41
N ALA A 42 9.93 -2.09 -7.56
CA ALA A 42 10.72 -2.61 -8.66
C ALA A 42 10.01 -3.78 -9.34
N GLU A 43 10.47 -4.16 -10.53
CA GLU A 43 10.03 -5.38 -11.19
C GLU A 43 10.33 -6.63 -10.33
N PRO A 44 9.55 -7.71 -10.51
CA PRO A 44 9.91 -9.05 -10.02
C PRO A 44 11.30 -9.50 -10.49
N ASP A 45 11.87 -10.50 -9.83
CA ASP A 45 13.23 -10.98 -10.12
C ASP A 45 13.38 -11.58 -11.52
N ASP A 46 12.27 -12.05 -12.10
CA ASP A 46 12.19 -12.55 -13.47
C ASP A 46 11.82 -11.46 -14.50
N GLU A 47 11.91 -10.19 -14.11
CA GLU A 47 11.54 -9.02 -14.91
C GLU A 47 10.04 -8.99 -15.28
N GLY A 48 9.19 -9.63 -14.47
CA GLY A 48 7.75 -9.62 -14.66
C GLY A 48 7.24 -10.64 -15.68
N ARG A 49 8.09 -11.57 -16.15
CA ARG A 49 7.69 -12.58 -17.14
C ARG A 49 6.52 -13.44 -16.66
N GLU A 50 6.59 -14.02 -15.46
CA GLU A 50 5.52 -14.85 -14.90
C GLU A 50 4.21 -14.05 -14.73
N ARG A 51 4.33 -12.81 -14.23
CA ARG A 51 3.21 -11.87 -14.11
C ARG A 51 2.53 -11.65 -15.45
N ASP A 52 3.31 -11.29 -16.48
CA ASP A 52 2.78 -10.93 -17.79
C ASP A 52 2.19 -12.16 -18.51
N GLU A 53 2.82 -13.33 -18.41
CA GLU A 53 2.32 -14.59 -18.96
C GLU A 53 0.97 -14.99 -18.35
N VAL A 54 0.83 -14.89 -17.02
CA VAL A 54 -0.42 -15.22 -16.34
C VAL A 54 -1.50 -14.17 -16.59
N LEU A 55 -1.13 -12.88 -16.60
CA LEU A 55 -2.07 -11.79 -16.86
C LEU A 55 -2.54 -11.75 -18.32
N GLN A 56 -1.81 -12.30 -19.29
CA GLN A 56 -2.32 -12.48 -20.65
C GLN A 56 -3.49 -13.48 -20.72
N ARG A 57 -3.63 -14.33 -19.71
CA ARG A 57 -4.68 -15.36 -19.63
C ARG A 57 -5.58 -15.18 -18.42
N PHE A 58 -5.70 -13.95 -17.93
CA PHE A 58 -6.48 -13.63 -16.72
C PHE A 58 -7.96 -14.05 -16.82
N GLU A 59 -8.50 -14.16 -18.04
CA GLU A 59 -9.86 -14.60 -18.37
C GLU A 59 -10.09 -16.10 -18.13
N GLU A 60 -9.03 -16.89 -17.95
CA GLU A 60 -9.11 -18.31 -17.55
C GLU A 60 -9.46 -18.49 -16.08
N PHE A 61 -9.42 -17.40 -15.29
CA PHE A 61 -9.71 -17.43 -13.86
C PHE A 61 -11.17 -17.06 -13.58
N ASP A 62 -11.74 -17.66 -12.53
CA ASP A 62 -13.06 -17.27 -12.04
C ASP A 62 -12.98 -15.96 -11.24
N TRP A 63 -11.85 -15.72 -10.57
CA TRP A 63 -11.56 -14.53 -9.79
C TRP A 63 -10.19 -13.94 -10.08
N LEU A 64 -10.11 -12.61 -10.14
CA LEU A 64 -8.88 -11.84 -10.06
C LEU A 64 -8.89 -11.01 -8.77
N VAL A 65 -7.85 -11.16 -7.97
CA VAL A 65 -7.74 -10.53 -6.65
C VAL A 65 -6.49 -9.67 -6.57
N VAL A 66 -6.63 -8.40 -6.19
CA VAL A 66 -5.53 -7.47 -5.96
C VAL A 66 -5.55 -6.93 -4.53
N THR A 67 -4.37 -6.81 -3.92
CA THR A 67 -4.26 -6.42 -2.50
C THR A 67 -3.62 -5.07 -2.27
N SER A 68 -3.13 -4.40 -3.32
CA SER A 68 -2.53 -3.07 -3.23
C SER A 68 -2.72 -2.29 -4.53
N PRO A 69 -2.68 -0.94 -4.48
CA PRO A 69 -2.68 -0.11 -5.68
C PRO A 69 -1.57 -0.49 -6.66
N ASN A 70 -0.37 -0.83 -6.17
CA ASN A 70 0.73 -1.27 -7.03
C ASN A 70 0.39 -2.57 -7.79
N GLY A 71 -0.27 -3.54 -7.13
CA GLY A 71 -0.74 -4.75 -7.79
C GLY A 71 -1.84 -4.45 -8.81
N ALA A 72 -2.75 -3.52 -8.48
CA ALA A 72 -3.78 -3.06 -9.39
C ALA A 72 -3.20 -2.33 -10.62
N ASP A 73 -2.16 -1.51 -10.46
CA ASP A 73 -1.47 -0.83 -11.58
C ASP A 73 -0.89 -1.83 -12.59
N CYS A 74 -0.39 -2.99 -12.12
CA CYS A 74 0.09 -4.05 -13.00
C CYS A 74 -1.04 -4.74 -13.78
N VAL A 75 -2.25 -4.80 -13.21
CA VAL A 75 -3.40 -5.51 -13.79
C VAL A 75 -4.24 -4.62 -14.70
N ALA A 76 -4.39 -3.34 -14.34
CA ALA A 76 -5.31 -2.40 -15.00
C ALA A 76 -5.15 -2.34 -16.54
N PRO A 77 -3.94 -2.34 -17.13
CA PRO A 77 -3.78 -2.32 -18.58
C PRO A 77 -4.46 -3.50 -19.29
N PHE A 78 -4.41 -4.70 -18.69
CA PHE A 78 -5.02 -5.91 -19.26
C PHE A 78 -6.54 -5.84 -19.20
N LEU A 79 -7.10 -5.42 -18.05
CA LEU A 79 -8.54 -5.28 -17.87
C LEU A 79 -9.14 -4.21 -18.77
N VAL A 80 -8.49 -3.04 -18.87
CA VAL A 80 -8.95 -1.94 -19.73
C VAL A 80 -8.90 -2.33 -21.20
N ALA A 81 -7.86 -3.03 -21.65
CA ALA A 81 -7.75 -3.51 -23.03
C ALA A 81 -8.86 -4.52 -23.37
N ALA A 82 -9.10 -5.51 -22.50
CA ALA A 82 -10.17 -6.50 -22.70
C ALA A 82 -11.56 -5.85 -22.71
N HIS A 83 -11.82 -4.90 -21.79
CA HIS A 83 -13.07 -4.14 -21.75
C HIS A 83 -13.28 -3.33 -23.03
N ALA A 84 -12.23 -2.67 -23.54
CA ALA A 84 -12.28 -1.89 -24.78
C ALA A 84 -12.49 -2.76 -26.03
N ALA A 85 -12.02 -4.01 -26.02
CA ALA A 85 -12.25 -4.98 -27.09
C ALA A 85 -13.69 -5.51 -27.12
N GLY A 86 -14.51 -5.22 -26.11
CA GLY A 86 -15.86 -5.78 -25.98
C GLY A 86 -15.86 -7.25 -25.58
N ASP A 87 -14.74 -7.76 -25.07
CA ASP A 87 -14.58 -9.16 -24.66
C ASP A 87 -15.18 -9.41 -23.26
N ALA A 88 -16.46 -9.10 -23.13
CA ALA A 88 -17.19 -9.22 -21.87
C ALA A 88 -17.62 -10.66 -21.56
N GLN A 89 -17.37 -11.61 -22.48
CA GLN A 89 -18.04 -12.90 -22.43
C GLN A 89 -17.38 -13.87 -21.42
N ARG A 90 -16.15 -13.58 -20.95
CA ARG A 90 -15.46 -14.27 -19.84
C ARG A 90 -14.49 -13.38 -19.04
N SER A 91 -14.97 -12.29 -18.46
CA SER A 91 -14.16 -11.58 -17.45
C SER A 91 -14.30 -12.23 -16.07
N PRO A 92 -13.20 -12.39 -15.29
CA PRO A 92 -13.29 -12.88 -13.91
C PRO A 92 -14.09 -11.91 -13.04
N HIS A 93 -14.62 -12.43 -11.92
CA HIS A 93 -15.01 -11.55 -10.82
C HIS A 93 -13.77 -10.87 -10.23
N ILE A 94 -13.90 -9.61 -9.83
CA ILE A 94 -12.76 -8.82 -9.36
C ILE A 94 -12.91 -8.50 -7.88
N ALA A 95 -11.86 -8.74 -7.12
CA ALA A 95 -11.79 -8.44 -5.70
C ALA A 95 -10.60 -7.53 -5.35
N ALA A 96 -10.82 -6.55 -4.48
CA ALA A 96 -9.81 -5.60 -4.05
C ALA A 96 -9.82 -5.40 -2.52
N VAL A 97 -8.63 -5.26 -1.92
CA VAL A 97 -8.50 -5.04 -0.47
C VAL A 97 -8.95 -3.66 -0.01
N GLY A 98 -9.26 -2.70 -0.89
CA GLY A 98 -9.82 -1.42 -0.48
C GLY A 98 -10.05 -0.46 -1.64
N ASP A 99 -10.73 0.66 -1.37
CA ASP A 99 -11.19 1.58 -2.41
C ASP A 99 -10.07 2.19 -3.26
N ALA A 100 -8.91 2.49 -2.66
CA ALA A 100 -7.77 3.00 -3.42
C ALA A 100 -7.29 1.96 -4.46
N THR A 101 -7.20 0.70 -4.06
CA THR A 101 -6.86 -0.43 -4.94
C THR A 101 -7.93 -0.64 -6.00
N ALA A 102 -9.21 -0.60 -5.61
CA ALA A 102 -10.34 -0.76 -6.53
C ALA A 102 -10.37 0.33 -7.60
N ARG A 103 -10.16 1.59 -7.22
CA ARG A 103 -10.12 2.73 -8.14
C ARG A 103 -8.98 2.62 -9.16
N THR A 104 -7.82 2.11 -8.76
CA THR A 104 -6.66 1.93 -9.66
C THR A 104 -6.96 0.99 -10.83
N LEU A 105 -7.82 0.00 -10.65
CA LEU A 105 -8.15 -0.97 -11.70
C LEU A 105 -8.88 -0.35 -12.90
N GLY A 106 -9.56 0.78 -12.73
CA GLY A 106 -10.29 1.46 -13.80
C GLY A 106 -11.53 0.73 -14.34
N VAL A 107 -11.93 -0.38 -13.71
CA VAL A 107 -13.11 -1.18 -14.05
C VAL A 107 -13.96 -1.48 -12.82
N ALA A 108 -15.17 -2.02 -13.01
CA ALA A 108 -16.05 -2.39 -11.90
C ALA A 108 -15.45 -3.54 -11.07
N VAL A 109 -15.42 -3.37 -9.75
CA VAL A 109 -14.95 -4.38 -8.79
C VAL A 109 -16.16 -5.07 -8.15
N THR A 110 -16.12 -6.40 -8.09
CA THR A 110 -17.20 -7.23 -7.52
C THR A 110 -17.20 -7.19 -5.99
N ILE A 111 -16.03 -7.26 -5.37
CA ILE A 111 -15.86 -7.20 -3.91
C ILE A 111 -14.76 -6.21 -3.55
N THR A 112 -15.08 -5.21 -2.74
CA THR A 112 -14.09 -4.36 -2.10
C THR A 112 -14.16 -4.58 -0.59
N ALA A 113 -13.02 -4.84 0.05
CA ALA A 113 -12.99 -5.00 1.50
C ALA A 113 -13.13 -3.65 2.21
N GLU A 114 -14.04 -3.60 3.18
CA GLU A 114 -14.26 -2.45 4.06
C GLU A 114 -14.37 -2.96 5.51
N PRO A 115 -13.43 -2.59 6.41
CA PRO A 115 -12.26 -1.73 6.19
C PRO A 115 -11.18 -2.38 5.31
N ALA A 116 -10.30 -1.54 4.75
CA ALA A 116 -9.31 -1.95 3.76
C ALA A 116 -8.22 -2.89 4.30
N ARG A 117 -8.52 -4.18 4.41
CA ARG A 117 -7.66 -5.20 5.04
C ARG A 117 -7.79 -6.55 4.34
N ALA A 118 -6.66 -7.24 4.20
CA ALA A 118 -6.62 -8.56 3.58
C ALA A 118 -7.47 -9.59 4.34
N GLU A 119 -7.51 -9.51 5.68
CA GLU A 119 -8.32 -10.44 6.47
C GLU A 119 -9.82 -10.19 6.28
N VAL A 120 -10.24 -8.94 6.09
CA VAL A 120 -11.64 -8.60 5.78
C VAL A 120 -12.00 -9.13 4.39
N LEU A 121 -11.10 -8.98 3.42
CA LEU A 121 -11.33 -9.57 2.10
C LEU A 121 -11.46 -11.09 2.21
N ALA A 122 -10.58 -11.73 2.96
CA ALA A 122 -10.63 -13.16 3.21
C ALA A 122 -11.95 -13.59 3.83
N GLU A 123 -12.45 -12.88 4.85
CA GLU A 123 -13.73 -13.11 5.52
C GLU A 123 -14.91 -12.97 4.55
N ASN A 124 -14.92 -11.91 3.73
CA ASN A 124 -15.99 -11.60 2.78
C ASN A 124 -15.95 -12.42 1.49
N PHE A 125 -14.83 -13.08 1.18
CA PHE A 125 -14.70 -13.88 -0.04
C PHE A 125 -15.70 -15.05 -0.03
N PRO A 126 -16.39 -15.37 -1.13
CA PRO A 126 -17.39 -16.43 -1.14
C PRO A 126 -16.75 -17.82 -0.96
N GLN A 127 -17.51 -18.76 -0.40
CA GLN A 127 -17.21 -20.19 -0.61
C GLN A 127 -17.49 -20.55 -2.07
N GLY A 128 -16.67 -21.44 -2.64
CA GLY A 128 -16.84 -21.84 -4.02
C GLY A 128 -15.84 -22.88 -4.47
N THR A 129 -15.81 -23.09 -5.78
CA THR A 129 -14.86 -23.96 -6.47
C THR A 129 -14.44 -23.26 -7.75
N GLY A 130 -13.23 -23.52 -8.22
CA GLY A 130 -12.70 -22.86 -9.41
C GLY A 130 -11.33 -22.28 -9.13
N THR A 131 -10.93 -21.30 -9.94
CA THR A 131 -9.58 -20.73 -9.94
C THR A 131 -9.58 -19.26 -9.52
N VAL A 132 -8.58 -18.88 -8.74
CA VAL A 132 -8.34 -17.51 -8.29
C VAL A 132 -6.93 -17.11 -8.72
N LEU A 133 -6.81 -16.00 -9.45
CA LEU A 133 -5.54 -15.31 -9.66
C LEU A 133 -5.36 -14.25 -8.57
N LEU A 134 -4.38 -14.46 -7.70
CA LEU A 134 -4.03 -13.55 -6.62
C LEU A 134 -2.76 -12.78 -6.95
N VAL A 135 -2.91 -11.49 -7.24
CA VAL A 135 -1.84 -10.59 -7.68
C VAL A 135 -1.37 -9.72 -6.51
N GLN A 136 -0.13 -9.93 -6.07
CA GLN A 136 0.40 -9.29 -4.85
C GLN A 136 1.88 -8.90 -5.00
N GLY A 137 2.38 -8.11 -4.06
CA GLY A 137 3.82 -7.83 -3.95
C GLY A 137 4.58 -8.97 -3.26
N ASN A 138 5.90 -9.01 -3.44
CA ASN A 138 6.77 -10.07 -2.89
C ASN A 138 6.80 -10.18 -1.35
N LEU A 139 6.32 -9.17 -0.62
CA LEU A 139 6.26 -9.17 0.84
C LEU A 139 4.92 -9.68 1.39
N ALA A 140 3.95 -9.99 0.52
CA ALA A 140 2.67 -10.54 0.95
C ALA A 140 2.87 -11.96 1.50
N ASP A 141 2.30 -12.24 2.66
CA ASP A 141 2.27 -13.58 3.23
C ASP A 141 1.23 -14.47 2.53
N ASP A 142 1.11 -15.70 3.02
CA ASP A 142 0.27 -16.74 2.44
C ASP A 142 -1.17 -16.70 2.99
N ALA A 143 -1.45 -15.87 4.00
CA ALA A 143 -2.68 -15.97 4.79
C ALA A 143 -3.96 -15.75 3.96
N LEU A 144 -3.95 -14.81 3.02
CA LEU A 144 -5.10 -14.59 2.13
C LEU A 144 -5.31 -15.76 1.17
N ALA A 145 -4.23 -16.31 0.63
CA ALA A 145 -4.29 -17.46 -0.28
C ALA A 145 -4.82 -18.69 0.46
N ASP A 146 -4.27 -18.97 1.65
CA ASP A 146 -4.69 -20.07 2.51
C ASP A 146 -6.17 -19.97 2.88
N ALA A 147 -6.64 -18.76 3.21
CA ALA A 147 -8.04 -18.51 3.53
C ALA A 147 -8.97 -18.75 2.32
N MET A 148 -8.56 -18.36 1.12
CA MET A 148 -9.30 -18.64 -0.12
C MET A 148 -9.31 -20.14 -0.45
N THR A 149 -8.18 -20.83 -0.27
CA THR A 149 -8.10 -22.29 -0.45
C THR A 149 -8.98 -23.03 0.55
N ALA A 150 -9.02 -22.60 1.81
CA ALA A 150 -9.92 -23.14 2.82
C ALA A 150 -11.41 -22.95 2.46
N LYS A 151 -11.74 -21.99 1.59
CA LYS A 151 -13.08 -21.74 1.03
C LYS A 151 -13.39 -22.52 -0.25
N GLY A 152 -12.47 -23.37 -0.71
CA GLY A 152 -12.64 -24.30 -1.83
C GLY A 152 -12.02 -23.85 -3.16
N TRP A 153 -11.28 -22.74 -3.17
CA TRP A 153 -10.66 -22.19 -4.38
C TRP A 153 -9.26 -22.76 -4.65
N THR A 154 -8.93 -22.90 -5.93
CA THR A 154 -7.56 -23.17 -6.38
C THR A 154 -6.86 -21.84 -6.65
N VAL A 155 -5.91 -21.46 -5.80
CA VAL A 155 -5.27 -20.14 -5.85
C VAL A 155 -3.94 -20.21 -6.59
N THR A 156 -3.82 -19.45 -7.68
CA THR A 156 -2.56 -19.13 -8.35
C THR A 156 -2.10 -17.77 -7.85
N ARG A 157 -0.93 -17.71 -7.22
CA ARG A 157 -0.33 -16.46 -6.75
C ARG A 157 0.69 -15.98 -7.76
N VAL A 158 0.75 -14.68 -7.96
CA VAL A 158 1.79 -14.07 -8.78
C VAL A 158 2.37 -12.84 -8.11
N VAL A 159 3.70 -12.75 -8.12
CA VAL A 159 4.43 -11.58 -7.63
C VAL A 159 4.40 -10.52 -8.71
N ALA A 160 3.56 -9.50 -8.55
CA ALA A 160 3.42 -8.43 -9.53
C ALA A 160 4.55 -7.39 -9.46
N TYR A 161 5.09 -7.17 -8.27
CA TYR A 161 6.15 -6.20 -8.02
C TYR A 161 6.96 -6.59 -6.79
N ARG A 162 8.14 -5.99 -6.68
CA ARG A 162 9.00 -6.09 -5.51
C ARG A 162 9.05 -4.79 -4.74
N THR A 163 8.91 -4.89 -3.43
CA THR A 163 9.30 -3.82 -2.52
C THR A 163 10.76 -4.02 -2.14
N VAL A 164 11.62 -3.11 -2.57
CA VAL A 164 13.06 -3.12 -2.28
C VAL A 164 13.34 -2.06 -1.22
N GLN A 165 14.09 -2.42 -0.18
CA GLN A 165 14.54 -1.45 0.82
C GLN A 165 15.67 -0.59 0.26
N LEU A 166 15.61 0.69 0.56
CA LEU A 166 16.66 1.66 0.27
C LEU A 166 17.34 2.09 1.58
N ARG A 167 18.59 2.54 1.47
CA ARG A 167 19.30 3.16 2.59
C ARG A 167 19.35 4.68 2.36
N PRO A 168 19.00 5.50 3.37
CA PRO A 168 19.12 6.94 3.24
C PRO A 168 20.59 7.33 3.16
N THR A 169 20.90 8.41 2.44
CA THR A 169 22.26 8.98 2.47
C THR A 169 22.49 9.66 3.81
N LYS A 170 23.77 9.85 4.20
CA LYS A 170 24.12 10.54 5.45
C LYS A 170 23.51 11.95 5.54
N GLU A 171 23.39 12.63 4.42
CA GLU A 171 22.81 13.98 4.32
C GLU A 171 21.31 13.99 4.60
N MET A 172 20.62 12.88 4.35
CA MET A 172 19.18 12.73 4.62
C MET A 172 18.90 12.37 6.07
N MET A 173 19.85 11.73 6.76
CA MET A 173 19.62 11.18 8.10
C MET A 173 19.36 12.26 9.15
N LEU A 174 20.19 13.30 9.20
CA LEU A 174 20.05 14.35 10.20
C LEU A 174 18.74 15.15 10.05
N PRO A 175 18.38 15.63 8.83
CA PRO A 175 17.07 16.27 8.61
C PRO A 175 15.88 15.38 8.97
N ALA A 176 15.96 14.07 8.68
CA ALA A 176 14.90 13.12 9.02
C ALA A 176 14.68 13.02 10.53
N MET A 177 15.76 12.91 11.30
CA MET A 177 15.70 12.79 12.77
C MET A 177 15.32 14.11 13.45
N SER A 178 15.63 15.24 12.82
CA SER A 178 15.36 16.59 13.37
C SER A 178 13.97 17.10 13.00
N ALA A 179 13.17 16.30 12.30
CA ALA A 179 11.84 16.67 11.87
C ALA A 179 10.82 16.63 13.02
N ASP A 180 9.65 17.23 12.80
CA ASP A 180 8.56 17.22 13.79
C ASP A 180 7.74 15.92 13.70
N VAL A 181 7.51 15.41 12.48
CA VAL A 181 6.61 14.27 12.23
C VAL A 181 7.24 13.26 11.28
N LEU A 182 7.03 11.96 11.54
CA LEU A 182 7.29 10.85 10.63
C LEU A 182 5.98 10.23 10.16
N LEU A 183 5.78 10.13 8.84
CA LEU A 183 4.66 9.41 8.24
C LEU A 183 5.10 8.03 7.75
N LEU A 184 4.40 6.99 8.22
CA LEU A 184 4.59 5.60 7.80
C LEU A 184 3.38 5.12 7.01
N ALA A 185 3.57 4.98 5.70
CA ALA A 185 2.50 4.57 4.77
C ALA A 185 2.43 3.05 4.51
N SER A 186 3.34 2.27 5.10
CA SER A 186 3.33 0.80 5.01
C SER A 186 4.17 0.17 6.11
N GLY A 187 3.91 -1.10 6.43
CA GLY A 187 4.78 -1.89 7.32
C GLY A 187 6.21 -1.98 6.80
N SER A 188 6.41 -2.11 5.48
CA SER A 188 7.75 -2.12 4.87
C SER A 188 8.51 -0.81 5.06
N ALA A 189 7.83 0.34 5.09
CA ALA A 189 8.43 1.62 5.41
C ALA A 189 8.82 1.70 6.90
N ALA A 190 8.01 1.13 7.80
CA ALA A 190 8.35 1.03 9.22
C ALA A 190 9.59 0.15 9.46
N THR A 191 9.67 -1.01 8.82
CA THR A 191 10.86 -1.87 8.85
C THR A 191 12.08 -1.17 8.28
N ALA A 192 11.95 -0.51 7.12
CA ALA A 192 13.06 0.20 6.51
C ALA A 192 13.54 1.39 7.35
N TRP A 193 12.62 2.07 8.06
CA TRP A 193 12.98 3.10 9.05
C TRP A 193 13.79 2.48 10.18
N PHE A 194 13.29 1.41 10.79
CA PHE A 194 13.98 0.72 11.89
C PHE A 194 15.39 0.26 11.48
N ASP A 195 15.54 -0.30 10.29
CA ASP A 195 16.85 -0.76 9.83
C ASP A 195 17.85 0.39 9.59
N ALA A 196 17.37 1.60 9.32
CA ALA A 196 18.20 2.77 9.06
C ALA A 196 18.47 3.62 10.32
N PHE A 197 17.50 3.71 11.23
CA PHE A 197 17.47 4.65 12.36
C PHE A 197 17.27 3.98 13.73
N GLY A 198 17.03 2.66 13.76
CA GLY A 198 16.59 1.95 14.96
C GLY A 198 15.22 2.45 15.43
N THR A 199 15.06 2.57 16.74
CA THR A 199 13.85 3.15 17.36
C THR A 199 13.90 4.68 17.43
N THR A 200 14.93 5.32 16.86
CA THR A 200 15.02 6.79 16.89
C THR A 200 14.08 7.38 15.86
N THR A 201 13.17 8.25 16.30
CA THR A 201 12.16 8.89 15.44
C THR A 201 12.05 10.39 15.73
N PRO A 202 11.43 11.15 14.82
CA PRO A 202 10.77 12.40 15.18
C PRO A 202 9.83 12.24 16.39
N PRO A 203 9.48 13.34 17.09
CA PRO A 203 8.60 13.30 18.25
C PRO A 203 7.22 12.68 17.98
N PHE A 204 6.70 12.86 16.76
CA PHE A 204 5.43 12.28 16.35
C PHE A 204 5.60 11.27 15.22
N VAL A 205 5.00 10.10 15.38
CA VAL A 205 4.94 9.06 14.34
C VAL A 205 3.49 8.77 14.02
N VAL A 206 3.12 8.87 12.76
CA VAL A 206 1.75 8.60 12.30
C VAL A 206 1.76 7.47 11.29
N ALA A 207 0.93 6.46 11.54
CA ALA A 207 0.73 5.35 10.62
C ALA A 207 -0.52 5.55 9.77
N ILE A 208 -0.45 5.20 8.48
CA ILE A 208 -1.61 5.25 7.56
C ILE A 208 -2.74 4.29 7.96
N GLY A 209 -2.47 3.32 8.83
CA GLY A 209 -3.50 2.36 9.25
C GLY A 209 -2.99 1.31 10.24
N PRO A 210 -3.90 0.47 10.76
CA PRO A 210 -3.62 -0.46 11.85
C PRO A 210 -2.54 -1.50 11.54
N SER A 211 -2.47 -2.00 10.30
CA SER A 211 -1.45 -2.99 9.90
C SER A 211 -0.03 -2.39 9.94
N THR A 212 0.13 -1.15 9.46
CA THR A 212 1.39 -0.42 9.54
C THR A 212 1.77 -0.11 10.99
N ALA A 213 0.80 0.33 11.81
CA ALA A 213 1.02 0.58 13.23
C ALA A 213 1.48 -0.69 13.98
N LYS A 214 0.85 -1.83 13.69
CA LYS A 214 1.23 -3.13 14.26
C LYS A 214 2.69 -3.48 13.98
N VAL A 215 3.17 -3.24 12.75
CA VAL A 215 4.58 -3.48 12.38
C VAL A 215 5.50 -2.51 13.11
N ALA A 216 5.19 -1.21 13.14
CA ALA A 216 5.99 -0.21 13.85
C ALA A 216 6.13 -0.54 15.35
N LEU A 217 5.01 -0.85 16.01
CA LEU A 217 5.00 -1.21 17.44
C LEU A 217 5.79 -2.50 17.71
N ALA A 218 5.71 -3.50 16.84
CA ALA A 218 6.49 -4.73 16.96
C ALA A 218 8.02 -4.49 16.84
N LEU A 219 8.43 -3.40 16.19
CA LEU A 219 9.83 -2.96 16.07
C LEU A 219 10.26 -2.04 17.23
N GLY A 220 9.37 -1.73 18.17
CA GLY A 220 9.64 -0.79 19.26
C GLY A 220 9.57 0.68 18.86
N ILE A 221 8.90 1.00 17.76
CA ILE A 221 8.59 2.39 17.36
C ILE A 221 7.23 2.77 17.95
N ASP A 222 7.22 3.79 18.80
CA ASP A 222 5.99 4.34 19.37
C ASP A 222 5.20 5.10 18.30
N VAL A 223 3.94 4.73 18.11
CA VAL A 223 3.03 5.37 17.14
C VAL A 223 2.12 6.33 17.87
N SER A 224 2.21 7.62 17.54
CA SER A 224 1.46 8.71 18.19
C SER A 224 -0.01 8.74 17.76
N ASP A 225 -0.31 8.43 16.50
CA ASP A 225 -1.69 8.30 16.01
C ASP A 225 -1.75 7.38 14.78
N VAL A 226 -2.93 6.85 14.51
CA VAL A 226 -3.23 5.99 13.36
C VAL A 226 -4.37 6.62 12.58
N ALA A 227 -4.20 6.77 11.27
CA ALA A 227 -5.27 7.28 10.42
C ALA A 227 -6.51 6.38 10.50
N PRO A 228 -7.72 6.93 10.75
CA PRO A 228 -8.94 6.13 10.81
C PRO A 228 -9.29 5.52 9.44
N GLU A 229 -8.90 6.19 8.35
CA GLU A 229 -9.03 5.69 6.99
C GLU A 229 -7.64 5.51 6.37
N GLN A 230 -7.46 4.49 5.55
CA GLN A 230 -6.18 4.23 4.86
C GLN A 230 -6.01 5.12 3.62
N THR A 231 -6.07 6.45 3.83
CA THR A 231 -5.91 7.46 2.79
C THR A 231 -4.82 8.44 3.16
N LEU A 232 -4.18 9.06 2.15
CA LEU A 232 -3.17 10.09 2.40
C LEU A 232 -3.77 11.28 3.16
N GLU A 233 -4.99 11.66 2.82
CA GLU A 233 -5.71 12.75 3.47
C GLU A 233 -5.97 12.45 4.95
N SER A 234 -6.49 11.26 5.28
CA SER A 234 -6.73 10.85 6.67
C SER A 234 -5.43 10.75 7.49
N MET A 235 -4.33 10.30 6.87
CA MET A 235 -3.00 10.28 7.49
C MET A 235 -2.47 11.68 7.79
N ILE A 236 -2.65 12.64 6.87
CA ILE A 236 -2.27 14.03 7.10
C ILE A 236 -3.11 14.66 8.21
N GLN A 237 -4.41 14.39 8.24
CA GLN A 237 -5.30 14.86 9.32
C GLN A 237 -4.90 14.27 10.68
N ALA A 238 -4.44 13.03 10.73
CA ALA A 238 -3.87 12.44 11.95
C ALA A 238 -2.58 13.16 12.39
N ALA A 239 -1.70 13.50 11.45
CA ALA A 239 -0.53 14.33 11.72
C ALA A 239 -0.91 15.73 12.25
N GLU A 240 -1.94 16.35 11.68
CA GLU A 240 -2.44 17.65 12.15
C GLU A 240 -2.96 17.58 13.60
N ARG A 241 -3.67 16.49 13.96
CA ARG A 241 -4.17 16.29 15.33
C ARG A 241 -3.05 16.16 16.35
N VAL A 242 -2.05 15.32 16.08
CA VAL A 242 -0.96 15.09 17.06
C VAL A 242 -0.13 16.35 17.27
N VAL A 243 0.15 17.12 16.20
CA VAL A 243 0.93 18.35 16.31
C VAL A 243 0.15 19.47 16.99
N ALA A 244 -1.18 19.51 16.87
CA ALA A 244 -2.03 20.51 17.52
C ALA A 244 -2.14 20.34 19.05
N THR A 245 -1.58 19.27 19.62
CA THR A 245 -1.52 19.07 21.08
C THR A 245 -0.34 19.81 21.75
N LEU A 246 0.48 20.51 20.96
CA LEU A 246 1.55 21.42 21.40
C LEU A 246 1.05 22.85 21.59
#